data_AF-A0A392QCG0-F1
#
_entry.id   AF-A0A392QCG0-F1
#
_cell.length_a   1.000
_cell.length_b   1.000
_cell.length_c   1.000
_cell.angle_alpha   90.00
_cell.angle_beta   90.00
_cell.angle_gamma   90.00
#
_symmetry.space_group_name_H-M   'P 1'
#
loop_
_entity.id
_entity.type
_entity.pdbx_description
1 polymer ?
#
loop_
_entity_poly.entity_id
_entity_poly.type
_entity_poly.pdbx_seq_one_letter_code
_entity_poly.pdbx_strand_id
1 'polypeptide(L)'
;MVEVYLHKRCRNVTCKSLLPVDDCDCKICLGNKGFCSSCMCPICLNFDCASNTCSWIGCDVCSHWCHAVCGIQKKLIKPGPSLKGPSGTSEMQFHCIGCGHASEMFGFVKDVFMCCAKDWGVETLLKELDCVRRIFMGSEDRKGKELHFKTDDLLLKLQTKIVSPSDACNYIVQFFN
;
A
#
# COMPACT_ATOMS: atom_id res chain seq x y z
N MET A 1 -30.72 2.79 -7.29
CA MET A 1 -30.48 1.63 -8.16
C MET A 1 -30.13 2.05 -9.59
N VAL A 2 -30.92 2.91 -10.24
CA VAL A 2 -30.64 3.45 -11.59
C VAL A 2 -29.24 4.07 -11.73
N GLU A 3 -28.80 4.88 -10.76
CA GLU A 3 -27.46 5.49 -10.80
C GLU A 3 -26.30 4.49 -10.82
N VAL A 4 -26.47 3.33 -10.18
CA VAL A 4 -25.47 2.25 -10.16
C VAL A 4 -25.43 1.52 -11.51
N TYR A 5 -26.59 1.33 -12.14
CA TYR A 5 -26.69 0.78 -13.50
C TYR A 5 -26.10 1.71 -14.55
N LEU A 6 -26.27 3.02 -14.37
CA LEU A 6 -25.70 4.06 -15.24
C LEU A 6 -24.23 4.40 -14.91
N HIS A 7 -23.60 3.66 -14.00
CA HIS A 7 -22.22 3.87 -13.55
C HIS A 7 -21.95 5.28 -13.00
N LYS A 8 -22.96 5.96 -12.46
CA LYS A 8 -22.81 7.27 -11.78
C LYS A 8 -22.49 7.13 -10.29
N ARG A 9 -22.66 5.92 -9.74
CA ARG A 9 -22.44 5.61 -8.33
C ARG A 9 -21.78 4.25 -8.16
N CYS A 10 -20.90 4.15 -7.17
CA CYS A 10 -20.21 2.91 -6.81
C CYS A 10 -21.21 1.78 -6.53
N ARG A 11 -20.89 0.59 -7.04
CA ARG A 11 -21.65 -0.65 -6.83
C ARG A 11 -21.49 -1.20 -5.41
N ASN A 12 -20.40 -0.86 -4.72
CA ASN A 12 -20.24 -1.18 -3.30
C ASN A 12 -21.20 -0.32 -2.48
N VAL A 13 -22.19 -0.99 -1.87
CA VAL A 13 -23.25 -0.37 -1.08
C VAL A 13 -22.75 0.35 0.18
N THR A 14 -21.55 0.01 0.66
CA THR A 14 -20.93 0.72 1.79
C THR A 14 -20.23 2.00 1.35
N CYS A 15 -19.63 2.00 0.16
CA CYS A 15 -18.86 3.13 -0.37
C CYS A 15 -19.75 4.25 -0.90
N LYS A 16 -20.73 3.92 -1.75
CA LYS A 16 -21.71 4.87 -2.34
C LYS A 16 -21.14 6.12 -3.04
N SER A 17 -19.82 6.21 -3.27
CA SER A 17 -19.20 7.35 -3.96
C SER A 17 -19.82 7.60 -5.33
N LEU A 18 -19.89 8.87 -5.74
CA LEU A 18 -20.15 9.25 -7.12
C LEU A 18 -18.97 8.84 -8.00
N LEU A 19 -19.24 8.51 -9.26
CA LEU A 19 -18.23 8.07 -10.22
C LEU A 19 -18.13 9.02 -11.42
N PRO A 20 -16.91 9.30 -11.91
CA PRO A 20 -15.62 8.95 -11.29
C PRO A 20 -15.43 9.67 -9.95
N VAL A 21 -14.71 9.03 -9.04
CA VAL A 21 -14.39 9.64 -7.73
C VAL A 21 -13.49 10.86 -7.97
N ASP A 22 -13.76 11.96 -7.26
CA ASP A 22 -13.03 13.24 -7.35
C ASP A 22 -12.90 13.80 -8.78
N ASP A 23 -13.90 13.53 -9.63
CA ASP A 23 -13.92 13.95 -11.04
C ASP A 23 -12.68 13.50 -11.83
N CYS A 24 -12.08 12.37 -11.43
CA CYS A 24 -10.84 11.88 -12.02
C CYS A 24 -10.99 11.52 -13.51
N ASP A 25 -10.10 12.06 -14.34
CA ASP A 25 -10.06 11.89 -15.79
C ASP A 25 -8.95 10.93 -16.28
N CYS A 26 -8.40 10.10 -15.39
CA CYS A 26 -7.35 9.17 -15.77
C CYS A 26 -7.86 8.08 -16.73
N LYS A 27 -6.94 7.45 -17.48
CA LYS A 27 -7.28 6.40 -18.46
C LYS A 27 -8.07 5.23 -17.87
N ILE A 28 -7.85 4.88 -16.60
CA ILE A 28 -8.58 3.81 -15.92
C ILE A 28 -10.03 4.22 -15.69
N CYS A 29 -10.25 5.40 -15.11
CA CYS A 29 -11.59 5.93 -14.80
C CYS A 29 -12.40 6.18 -16.08
N LEU A 30 -11.77 6.70 -17.14
CA LEU A 30 -12.41 6.90 -18.44
C LEU A 30 -12.73 5.58 -19.15
N GLY A 31 -11.83 4.60 -19.08
CA GLY A 31 -11.96 3.30 -19.73
C GLY A 31 -12.94 2.35 -19.03
N ASN A 32 -13.17 2.53 -17.72
CA ASN A 32 -14.08 1.71 -16.92
C ASN A 32 -14.99 2.61 -16.08
N LYS A 33 -16.14 3.00 -16.65
CA LYS A 33 -17.11 3.91 -16.00
C LYS A 33 -17.59 3.42 -14.64
N GLY A 34 -17.59 2.11 -14.39
CA GLY A 34 -17.99 1.52 -13.11
C GLY A 34 -16.88 1.43 -12.07
N PHE A 35 -15.65 1.82 -12.40
CA PHE A 35 -14.50 1.78 -11.49
C PHE A 35 -14.64 2.85 -10.40
N CYS A 36 -14.40 2.46 -9.15
CA CYS A 36 -14.42 3.35 -8.00
C CYS A 36 -13.05 3.38 -7.34
N SER A 37 -12.25 4.43 -7.56
CA SER A 37 -10.91 4.52 -6.97
C SER A 37 -10.91 4.59 -5.45
N SER A 38 -12.03 4.93 -4.80
CA SER A 38 -12.16 4.94 -3.33
C SER A 38 -12.14 3.54 -2.69
N CYS A 39 -12.59 2.51 -3.40
CA CYS A 39 -12.79 1.19 -2.78
C CYS A 39 -12.56 0.00 -3.71
N MET A 40 -12.13 0.22 -4.95
CA MET A 40 -11.93 -0.84 -5.94
C MET A 40 -10.47 -0.87 -6.36
N CYS A 41 -9.85 -2.04 -6.28
CA CYS A 41 -8.49 -2.22 -6.78
C CYS A 41 -8.51 -2.24 -8.32
N PRO A 42 -7.72 -1.40 -9.02
CA PRO A 42 -7.72 -1.34 -10.49
C PRO A 42 -7.15 -2.59 -11.17
N ILE A 43 -6.57 -3.53 -10.40
CA ILE A 43 -5.96 -4.76 -10.92
C ILE A 43 -6.93 -5.93 -10.87
N CYS A 44 -7.52 -6.21 -9.70
CA CYS A 44 -8.42 -7.35 -9.51
C CYS A 44 -9.91 -6.97 -9.58
N LEU A 45 -10.23 -5.67 -9.58
CA LEU A 45 -11.58 -5.11 -9.59
C LEU A 45 -12.45 -5.53 -8.39
N ASN A 46 -11.85 -6.10 -7.35
CA ASN A 46 -12.56 -6.41 -6.11
C ASN A 46 -12.71 -5.15 -5.25
N PHE A 47 -13.80 -5.13 -4.47
CA PHE A 47 -14.01 -4.09 -3.46
C PHE A 47 -13.23 -4.39 -2.19
N ASP A 48 -12.74 -3.33 -1.56
CA ASP A 48 -12.13 -3.33 -0.25
C ASP A 48 -12.35 -1.95 0.37
N CYS A 49 -12.52 -1.91 1.69
CA CYS A 49 -12.66 -0.67 2.45
C CYS A 49 -11.60 -0.57 3.55
N ALA A 50 -10.53 -1.37 3.46
CA ALA A 50 -9.40 -1.29 4.36
C ALA A 50 -8.73 0.09 4.27
N SER A 51 -8.45 0.65 5.43
CA SER A 51 -7.72 1.90 5.62
C SER A 51 -6.63 1.68 6.67
N ASN A 52 -5.71 2.64 6.83
CA ASN A 52 -4.67 2.58 7.86
C ASN A 52 -3.83 1.29 7.77
N THR A 53 -3.46 0.90 6.55
CA THR A 53 -2.84 -0.38 6.21
C THR A 53 -1.81 -0.20 5.10
N CYS A 54 -0.74 -1.00 5.13
CA CYS A 54 0.20 -1.17 4.02
C CYS A 54 -0.32 -2.14 2.95
N SER A 55 -1.44 -2.83 3.21
CA SER A 55 -2.08 -3.74 2.24
C SER A 55 -2.73 -3.02 1.05
N TRP A 56 -2.88 -1.70 1.15
CA TRP A 56 -3.31 -0.80 0.08
C TRP A 56 -2.20 0.22 -0.18
N ILE A 57 -1.66 0.22 -1.40
CA ILE A 57 -0.56 1.12 -1.81
C ILE A 57 -1.08 2.14 -2.81
N GLY A 58 -0.69 3.40 -2.63
CA GLY A 58 -1.20 4.53 -3.39
C GLY A 58 -0.14 5.18 -4.26
N CYS A 59 -0.58 5.77 -5.37
CA CYS A 59 0.21 6.73 -6.11
C CYS A 59 0.07 8.13 -5.49
N ASP A 60 1.19 8.76 -5.14
CA ASP A 60 1.28 10.10 -4.55
C ASP A 60 0.94 11.25 -5.52
N VAL A 61 0.71 10.96 -6.80
CA VAL A 61 0.26 11.94 -7.82
C VAL A 61 -1.23 11.86 -8.09
N CYS A 62 -1.74 10.67 -8.43
CA CYS A 62 -3.11 10.52 -8.91
C CYS A 62 -4.05 9.87 -7.89
N SER A 63 -3.55 9.55 -6.68
CA SER A 63 -4.31 8.92 -5.61
C SER A 63 -5.06 7.64 -6.03
N HIS A 64 -4.53 6.92 -7.03
CA HIS A 64 -5.00 5.57 -7.33
C HIS A 64 -4.30 4.58 -6.41
N TRP A 65 -5.11 3.77 -5.76
CA TRP A 65 -4.65 2.74 -4.85
C TRP A 65 -4.90 1.36 -5.42
N CYS A 66 -4.02 0.41 -5.11
CA CYS A 66 -4.25 -1.00 -5.39
C CYS A 66 -3.85 -1.85 -4.19
N HIS A 67 -4.35 -3.09 -4.16
CA HIS A 67 -3.86 -4.07 -3.19
C HIS A 67 -2.36 -4.28 -3.38
N ALA A 68 -1.59 -4.26 -2.29
CA ALA A 68 -0.16 -4.54 -2.30
C ALA A 68 0.14 -5.88 -2.96
N VAL A 69 -0.63 -6.93 -2.64
CA VAL A 69 -0.48 -8.25 -3.26
C VAL A 69 -0.70 -8.23 -4.78
N CYS A 70 -1.67 -7.45 -5.27
CA CYS A 70 -1.90 -7.30 -6.70
C CYS A 70 -0.76 -6.53 -7.37
N GLY A 71 -0.25 -5.47 -6.72
CA GLY A 71 0.92 -4.73 -7.18
C GLY A 71 2.17 -5.61 -7.29
N ILE A 72 2.42 -6.46 -6.29
CA ILE A 72 3.53 -7.44 -6.30
C ILE A 72 3.37 -8.43 -7.44
N GLN A 73 2.19 -9.06 -7.58
CA GLN A 73 1.92 -10.05 -8.65
C GLN A 73 2.06 -9.46 -10.05
N LYS A 74 1.72 -8.17 -10.22
CA LYS A 74 1.88 -7.44 -11.49
C LYS A 74 3.26 -6.81 -11.66
N LYS A 75 4.20 -7.04 -10.74
CA LYS A 75 5.56 -6.45 -10.75
C LYS A 75 5.55 -4.91 -10.83
N LEU A 76 4.53 -4.30 -10.22
CA LEU A 76 4.40 -2.85 -10.10
C LEU A 76 5.19 -2.31 -8.91
N ILE A 77 5.41 -3.14 -7.89
CA ILE A 77 6.36 -2.83 -6.82
C ILE A 77 7.70 -3.44 -7.19
N LYS A 78 8.71 -2.60 -7.43
CA LYS A 78 10.06 -3.05 -7.83
C LYS A 78 11.13 -2.02 -7.45
N PRO A 79 12.40 -2.41 -7.36
CA PRO A 79 13.51 -1.46 -7.27
C PRO A 79 13.53 -0.53 -8.48
N GLY A 80 13.92 0.72 -8.26
CA GLY A 80 14.11 1.72 -9.31
C GLY A 80 15.05 2.84 -8.85
N PRO A 81 15.46 3.74 -9.76
CA PRO A 81 16.35 4.85 -9.43
C PRO A 81 15.73 5.76 -8.38
N SER A 82 16.49 6.14 -7.35
CA SER A 82 15.95 6.98 -6.28
C SER A 82 15.46 8.33 -6.82
N LEU A 83 14.24 8.72 -6.45
CA LEU A 83 13.60 9.95 -6.92
C LEU A 83 14.17 11.20 -6.25
N LYS A 84 14.66 11.05 -5.01
CA LYS A 84 15.18 12.14 -4.15
C LYS A 84 16.61 11.90 -3.66
N GLY A 85 17.17 10.73 -3.93
CA GLY A 85 18.51 10.34 -3.49
C GLY A 85 19.63 10.78 -4.43
N PRO A 86 20.89 10.55 -4.03
CA PRO A 86 22.05 10.75 -4.90
C PRO A 86 21.94 9.93 -6.20
N SER A 87 22.50 10.46 -7.29
CA SER A 87 22.55 9.74 -8.56
C SER A 87 23.21 8.36 -8.39
N GLY A 88 22.62 7.33 -9.02
CA GLY A 88 23.07 5.95 -8.93
C GLY A 88 22.56 5.17 -7.72
N THR A 89 21.75 5.78 -6.85
CA THR A 89 21.06 5.05 -5.77
C THR A 89 19.74 4.45 -6.26
N SER A 90 19.37 3.32 -5.66
CA SER A 90 18.11 2.59 -5.91
C SER A 90 17.20 2.72 -4.69
N GLU A 91 15.89 2.59 -4.88
CA GLU A 91 14.90 2.49 -3.81
C GLU A 91 13.72 1.62 -4.26
N MET A 92 12.94 1.13 -3.31
CA MET A 92 11.72 0.38 -3.62
C MET A 92 10.60 1.34 -4.06
N GLN A 93 10.00 1.08 -5.22
CA GLN A 93 9.00 1.97 -5.83
C GLN A 93 7.74 1.23 -6.24
N PHE A 94 6.59 1.87 -6.10
CA PHE A 94 5.33 1.47 -6.72
C PHE A 94 5.11 2.25 -8.02
N HIS A 95 4.91 1.53 -9.12
CA HIS A 95 4.64 2.09 -10.43
C HIS A 95 3.14 2.07 -10.70
N CYS A 96 2.53 3.24 -10.72
CA CYS A 96 1.08 3.37 -10.87
C CYS A 96 0.63 2.88 -12.26
N ILE A 97 -0.35 1.97 -12.28
CA ILE A 97 -0.96 1.51 -13.54
C ILE A 97 -1.80 2.59 -14.23
N GLY A 98 -2.22 3.64 -13.50
CA GLY A 98 -3.03 4.73 -14.03
C GLY A 98 -2.24 5.80 -14.78
N CYS A 99 -1.23 6.37 -14.12
CA CYS A 99 -0.42 7.47 -14.68
C CYS A 99 1.03 7.07 -15.02
N GLY A 100 1.47 5.87 -14.67
CA GLY A 100 2.86 5.42 -14.89
C GLY A 100 3.87 6.02 -13.91
N HIS A 101 3.45 6.91 -13.00
CA HIS A 101 4.33 7.52 -12.00
C HIS A 101 4.92 6.48 -11.04
N ALA A 102 6.18 6.65 -10.69
CA ALA A 102 6.86 5.86 -9.68
C ALA A 102 6.78 6.60 -8.34
N SER A 103 6.14 5.99 -7.34
CA SER A 103 6.01 6.50 -5.98
C SER A 103 6.94 5.71 -5.06
N GLU A 104 7.63 6.41 -4.16
CA GLU A 104 8.58 5.83 -3.22
C GLU A 104 7.86 5.05 -2.10
N MET A 105 8.33 3.85 -1.74
CA MET A 105 7.60 2.93 -0.85
C MET A 105 8.02 2.98 0.63
N PHE A 106 9.27 3.32 0.95
CA PHE A 106 9.76 3.33 2.33
C PHE A 106 9.10 4.44 3.13
N GLY A 107 9.03 5.65 2.58
CA GLY A 107 8.32 6.80 3.16
C GLY A 107 6.85 6.49 3.35
N PHE A 108 6.20 5.91 2.35
CA PHE A 108 4.80 5.45 2.46
C PHE A 108 4.59 4.50 3.64
N VAL A 109 5.41 3.46 3.76
CA VAL A 109 5.30 2.49 4.87
C VAL A 109 5.61 3.14 6.22
N LYS A 110 6.64 3.98 6.27
CA LYS A 110 6.98 4.76 7.48
C LYS A 110 5.76 5.55 7.95
N ASP A 111 5.11 6.31 7.07
CA ASP A 111 3.97 7.16 7.43
C ASP A 111 2.79 6.34 7.95
N VAL A 112 2.50 5.19 7.33
CA VAL A 112 1.45 4.27 7.81
C VAL A 112 1.77 3.74 9.21
N PHE A 113 2.99 3.27 9.46
CA PHE A 113 3.36 2.75 10.77
C PHE A 113 3.38 3.84 11.85
N MET A 114 3.95 5.01 11.55
CA MET A 114 4.01 6.14 12.48
C MET A 114 2.61 6.66 12.85
N CYS A 115 1.68 6.66 11.90
CA CYS A 115 0.31 7.13 12.12
C CYS A 115 -0.56 6.09 12.84
N CYS A 116 -0.47 4.82 12.42
CA CYS A 116 -1.51 3.83 12.70
C CYS A 116 -1.08 2.68 13.62
N ALA A 117 0.22 2.37 13.72
CA ALA A 117 0.65 1.11 14.35
C ALA A 117 0.25 0.97 15.82
N LYS A 118 0.22 2.09 16.56
CA LYS A 118 -0.18 2.15 17.97
C LYS A 118 -1.63 1.70 18.22
N ASP A 119 -2.50 1.82 17.22
CA ASP A 119 -3.93 1.50 17.31
C ASP A 119 -4.23 0.10 16.76
N TRP A 120 -3.22 -0.63 16.27
CA TRP A 120 -3.39 -1.97 15.73
C TRP A 120 -3.44 -3.04 16.82
N GLY A 121 -4.40 -3.96 16.68
CA GLY A 121 -4.37 -5.23 17.38
C GLY A 121 -3.27 -6.15 16.85
N VAL A 122 -2.96 -7.22 17.59
CA VAL A 122 -1.88 -8.17 17.25
C VAL A 122 -2.04 -8.80 15.85
N GLU A 123 -3.26 -9.13 15.44
CA GLU A 123 -3.52 -9.71 14.11
C GLU A 123 -3.23 -8.72 13.00
N THR A 124 -3.64 -7.45 13.16
CA THR A 124 -3.33 -6.39 12.20
C THR A 124 -1.83 -6.14 12.15
N LEU A 125 -1.16 -6.02 13.29
CA LEU A 125 0.30 -5.82 13.33
C LEU A 125 1.05 -6.96 12.59
N LEU A 126 0.69 -8.22 12.84
CA LEU A 126 1.26 -9.37 12.11
C LEU A 126 1.02 -9.27 10.60
N LYS A 127 -0.21 -8.93 10.19
CA LYS A 127 -0.56 -8.78 8.77
C LYS A 127 0.24 -7.65 8.11
N GLU A 128 0.36 -6.50 8.77
CA GLU A 128 1.08 -5.35 8.21
C GLU A 128 2.58 -5.59 8.14
N LEU A 129 3.18 -6.22 9.15
CA LEU A 129 4.58 -6.63 9.10
C LEU A 129 4.84 -7.62 7.96
N ASP A 130 3.96 -8.62 7.75
CA ASP A 130 4.09 -9.55 6.60
C ASP A 130 3.94 -8.83 5.26
N CYS A 131 3.00 -7.89 5.17
CA CYS A 131 2.81 -7.09 3.97
C CYS A 131 4.08 -6.31 3.62
N VAL A 132 4.67 -5.60 4.60
CA VAL A 132 5.92 -4.85 4.42
C VAL A 132 7.07 -5.79 4.06
N ARG A 133 7.22 -6.92 4.76
CA ARG A 133 8.24 -7.92 4.45
C ARG A 133 8.20 -8.33 2.98
N ARG A 134 6.99 -8.55 2.43
CA ARG A 134 6.77 -8.94 1.04
C ARG A 134 6.99 -7.79 0.05
N ILE A 135 6.61 -6.57 0.41
CA ILE A 135 6.89 -5.36 -0.40
C ILE A 135 8.41 -5.20 -0.57
N PHE A 136 9.20 -5.34 0.49
CA PHE A 136 10.65 -5.07 0.46
C PHE A 136 11.54 -6.30 0.17
N MET A 137 10.94 -7.46 -0.13
CA MET A 137 11.68 -8.70 -0.42
C MET A 137 12.67 -8.54 -1.59
N GLY A 138 12.34 -7.72 -2.58
CA GLY A 138 13.16 -7.48 -3.75
C GLY A 138 14.09 -6.27 -3.65
N SER A 139 14.19 -5.61 -2.49
CA SER A 139 14.97 -4.37 -2.36
C SER A 139 16.46 -4.58 -2.61
N GLU A 140 17.06 -3.65 -3.35
CA GLU A 140 18.49 -3.67 -3.66
C GLU A 140 19.28 -2.73 -2.77
N ASP A 141 18.62 -1.68 -2.29
CA ASP A 141 19.20 -0.66 -1.42
C ASP A 141 19.27 -1.10 0.05
N ARG A 142 20.16 -0.46 0.80
CA ARG A 142 20.40 -0.79 2.21
C ARG A 142 19.15 -0.62 3.07
N LYS A 143 18.40 0.47 2.89
CA LYS A 143 17.24 0.79 3.73
C LYS A 143 16.12 -0.22 3.53
N GLY A 144 15.82 -0.57 2.29
CA GLY A 144 14.81 -1.56 1.96
C GLY A 144 15.18 -2.96 2.47
N LYS A 145 16.44 -3.37 2.32
CA LYS A 145 16.94 -4.65 2.87
C LYS A 145 16.84 -4.71 4.38
N GLU A 146 17.27 -3.66 5.08
CA GLU A 146 17.18 -3.58 6.54
C GLU A 146 15.73 -3.65 7.02
N LEU A 147 14.79 -2.98 6.33
CA LEU A 147 13.36 -3.05 6.65
C LEU A 147 12.79 -4.46 6.42
N HIS A 148 13.16 -5.12 5.33
CA HIS A 148 12.77 -6.51 5.07
C HIS A 148 13.23 -7.44 6.20
N PHE A 149 14.52 -7.38 6.59
CA PHE A 149 15.04 -8.22 7.67
C PHE A 149 14.42 -7.88 9.02
N LYS A 150 14.21 -6.59 9.32
CA LYS A 150 13.60 -6.13 10.58
C LYS A 150 12.16 -6.64 10.71
N THR A 151 11.39 -6.58 9.64
CA THR A 151 10.00 -7.07 9.63
C THR A 151 9.93 -8.58 9.75
N ASP A 152 10.82 -9.33 9.10
CA ASP A 152 10.92 -10.78 9.23
C ASP A 152 11.29 -11.22 10.66
N ASP A 153 12.28 -10.57 11.28
CA ASP A 153 12.69 -10.81 12.67
C ASP A 153 11.54 -10.54 13.66
N LEU A 154 10.83 -9.40 13.50
CA LEU A 154 9.70 -9.06 14.37
C LEU A 154 8.52 -10.03 14.19
N LEU A 155 8.22 -10.45 12.96
CA LEU A 155 7.20 -11.48 12.70
C LEU A 155 7.51 -12.77 13.44
N LEU A 156 8.75 -13.26 13.31
CA LEU A 156 9.18 -14.49 13.96
C LEU A 156 9.07 -14.36 15.48
N LYS A 157 9.55 -13.25 16.05
CA LYS A 157 9.49 -13.00 17.51
C LYS A 157 8.06 -12.88 18.03
N LEU A 158 7.15 -12.27 17.27
CA LEU A 158 5.73 -12.18 17.64
C LEU A 158 5.05 -13.55 17.58
N GLN A 159 5.28 -14.31 16.51
CA GLN A 159 4.70 -15.66 16.34
C GLN A 159 5.20 -16.63 17.40
N THR A 160 6.47 -16.52 17.79
CA THR A 160 7.09 -17.31 18.86
C THR A 160 6.88 -16.73 20.25
N LYS A 161 6.16 -15.60 20.38
CA LYS A 161 5.84 -14.91 21.64
C LYS A 161 7.10 -14.48 22.44
N ILE A 162 8.23 -14.27 21.78
CA ILE A 162 9.46 -13.75 22.37
C ILE A 162 9.31 -12.27 22.74
N VAL A 163 8.49 -11.53 21.98
CA VAL A 163 8.24 -10.09 22.16
C VAL A 163 6.74 -9.84 22.27
N SER A 164 6.34 -8.85 23.07
CA SER A 164 4.95 -8.42 23.14
C SER A 164 4.55 -7.63 21.87
N PRO A 165 3.26 -7.58 21.48
CA PRO A 165 2.80 -6.73 20.38
C PRO A 165 3.18 -5.26 20.56
N SER A 166 3.12 -4.75 21.79
CA SER A 166 3.50 -3.37 22.10
C SER A 166 4.98 -3.11 21.89
N ASP A 167 5.85 -4.03 22.33
CA ASP A 167 7.30 -3.89 22.15
C ASP A 167 7.68 -4.01 20.68
N ALA A 168 7.08 -4.93 19.93
CA ALA A 168 7.29 -5.04 18.48
C ALA A 168 6.87 -3.76 17.75
N CYS A 169 5.72 -3.19 18.11
CA CYS A 169 5.27 -1.90 17.58
C CYS A 169 6.27 -0.78 17.90
N ASN A 170 6.75 -0.69 19.14
CA ASN A 170 7.76 0.29 19.53
C ASN A 170 9.08 0.12 18.76
N TYR A 171 9.55 -1.12 18.58
CA TYR A 171 10.79 -1.40 17.85
C TYR A 171 10.72 -1.02 16.37
N ILE A 172 9.59 -1.26 15.69
CA ILE A 172 9.45 -0.88 14.29
C ILE A 172 9.26 0.63 14.13
N VAL A 173 8.51 1.28 15.03
CA VAL A 173 8.37 2.75 15.05
C VAL A 173 9.71 3.42 15.32
N GLN A 174 10.50 2.92 16.27
CA GLN A 174 11.86 3.41 16.53
C GLN A 174 12.80 3.20 15.35
N PHE A 175 12.66 2.10 14.60
CA PHE A 175 13.45 1.87 13.38
C PHE A 175 13.19 2.94 12.30
N PHE A 176 11.99 3.50 12.25
CA PHE A 176 11.65 4.54 11.29
C PHE A 176 12.06 5.97 11.69
N ASN A 177 12.41 6.19 12.96
CA ASN A 177 12.88 7.48 13.47
C ASN A 177 14.38 7.68 13.20
#